data_AF-A0A3S4U210-F1
#
_entry.id   AF-A0A3S4U210-F1
#
_cell.length_a   1.000
_cell.length_b   1.000
_cell.length_c   1.000
_cell.angle_alpha   90.00
_cell.angle_beta   90.00
_cell.angle_gamma   90.00
#
_symmetry.space_group_name_H-M   'P 1'
#
loop_
_entity.id
_entity.type
_entity.pdbx_description
1 polymer ?
#
loop_
_entity_poly.entity_id
_entity_poly.type
_entity_poly.pdbx_seq_one_letter_code
_entity_poly.pdbx_strand_id
1 'polypeptide(L)' 'MTALSQSERIPALARLLGGSQITDLALANAKEMLESISS' A
#
# COMPACT_ATOMS: atom_id res chain seq x y z
N MET A 1 -5.63 18.20 3.02
CA MET A 1 -5.00 16.94 3.49
C MET A 1 -6.11 15.94 3.70
N THR A 2 -6.50 15.20 2.66
CA THR A 2 -7.54 14.17 2.74
C THR A 2 -6.92 12.87 3.22
N ALA A 3 -7.50 12.26 4.24
CA ALA A 3 -7.11 10.91 4.65
C ALA A 3 -7.45 9.94 3.52
N LEU A 4 -6.49 9.08 3.14
CA LEU A 4 -6.71 8.05 2.14
C LEU A 4 -7.75 7.04 2.64
N SER A 5 -8.73 6.74 1.79
CA SER A 5 -9.70 5.67 2.01
C SER A 5 -8.96 4.34 2.09
N GLN A 6 -9.53 3.36 2.79
CA GLN A 6 -8.88 2.06 3.01
C GLN A 6 -8.41 1.41 1.69
N SER A 7 -9.22 1.55 0.65
CA SER A 7 -8.96 1.09 -0.72
C SER A 7 -7.79 1.80 -1.42
N GLU A 8 -7.49 3.02 -1.01
CA GLU A 8 -6.43 3.85 -1.61
C GLU A 8 -5.09 3.69 -0.88
N ARG A 9 -5.10 3.16 0.35
CA ARG A 9 -3.88 2.97 1.15
C ARG A 9 -2.95 1.92 0.53
N ILE A 10 -3.48 0.78 0.10
CA ILE A 10 -2.69 -0.29 -0.52
C ILE A 10 -1.92 0.23 -1.75
N PRO A 11 -2.56 0.83 -2.78
CA PRO A 11 -1.84 1.33 -3.94
C PRO A 11 -0.91 2.52 -3.61
N ALA A 12 -1.25 3.36 -2.62
CA ALA A 12 -0.35 4.43 -2.18
C ALA A 12 0.92 3.87 -1.51
N LEU A 13 0.78 2.87 -0.64
CA LEU A 13 1.91 2.18 -0.02
C LEU A 13 2.73 1.43 -1.08
N ALA A 14 2.07 0.73 -2.01
CA ALA A 14 2.75 0.00 -3.08
C ALA A 14 3.55 0.93 -4.01
N ARG A 15 3.05 2.16 -4.27
CA ARG A 15 3.83 3.20 -4.97
C ARG A 15 5.03 3.67 -4.16
N LEU A 16 4.86 3.85 -2.86
CA LEU A 16 5.97 4.22 -1.98
C LEU A 16 7.06 3.14 -1.97
N LEU A 17 6.66 1.86 -1.93
CA LEU A 17 7.57 0.70 -1.91
C LEU A 17 8.21 0.41 -3.28
N GLY A 18 7.45 0.52 -4.36
CA GLY A 18 7.87 0.20 -5.73
C GLY A 18 8.46 1.37 -6.53
N GLY A 19 8.35 2.60 -6.01
CA GLY A 19 8.83 3.81 -6.67
C GLY A 19 8.04 4.13 -7.95
N SER A 20 8.73 4.27 -9.08
CA SER A 20 8.14 4.74 -10.35
C SER A 20 7.11 3.79 -10.96
N GLN A 21 7.08 2.51 -10.56
CA GLN A 21 6.11 1.52 -11.03
C GLN A 21 5.58 0.70 -9.86
N ILE A 22 4.26 0.49 -9.84
CA ILE A 22 3.68 -0.46 -8.92
C ILE A 22 3.99 -1.86 -9.45
N THR A 23 4.63 -2.68 -8.64
CA THR A 23 4.87 -4.10 -8.93
C THR A 23 3.95 -4.98 -8.09
N ASP A 24 3.69 -6.20 -8.56
CA ASP A 24 2.88 -7.17 -7.79
C ASP A 24 3.50 -7.47 -6.42
N LEU A 25 4.84 -7.51 -6.35
CA LEU A 25 5.57 -7.67 -5.08
C LEU A 25 5.34 -6.48 -4.14
N ALA A 26 5.39 -5.24 -4.66
CA ALA A 26 5.13 -4.05 -3.86
C ALA A 26 3.66 -4.00 -3.38
N LEU A 27 2.71 -4.50 -4.18
CA LEU A 27 1.31 -4.65 -3.79
C LEU A 27 1.11 -5.71 -2.70
N ALA A 28 1.77 -6.86 -2.81
CA ALA A 28 1.72 -7.91 -1.80
C ALA A 28 2.27 -7.40 -0.46
N ASN A 29 3.46 -6.80 -0.48
CA ASN A 29 4.08 -6.23 0.72
C ASN A 29 3.21 -5.12 1.35
N ALA A 30 2.61 -4.25 0.53
CA ALA A 30 1.71 -3.20 1.01
C ALA A 30 0.46 -3.75 1.72
N LYS A 31 -0.10 -4.85 1.22
CA LYS A 31 -1.24 -5.53 1.85
C LYS A 31 -0.85 -6.12 3.19
N GLU A 32 0.23 -6.89 3.26
CA GLU A 32 0.69 -7.52 4.49
C GLU A 32 1.04 -6.49 5.58
N MET A 33 1.67 -5.37 5.20
CA MET A 33 1.95 -4.28 6.13
C MET A 33 0.67 -3.68 6.71
N LEU A 34 -0.35 -3.42 5.89
CA LEU A 34 -1.62 -2.84 6.36
C LEU A 34 -2.45 -3.83 7.20
N GLU A 35 -2.38 -5.11 6.87
CA GLU A 35 -3.01 -6.18 7.64
C GLU A 35 -2.36 -6.30 9.03
N SER A 36 -1.03 -6.21 9.10
CA SER A 36 -0.27 -6.30 10.35
C SER A 36 -0.58 -5.19 11.37
N ILE A 37 -1.02 -4.01 10.91
CA ILE A 37 -1.43 -2.90 11.79
C ILE A 37 -2.94 -2.90 12.09
N SER A 38 -3.72 -3.71 11.39
CA SER A 38 -5.16 -3.81 11.58
C SER A 38 -5.57 -4.98 12.49
N SER A 39 -4.59 -5.77 12.97
CA SER A 39 -4.77 -6.96 13.78
C SER A 39 -4.36 -6.80 15.24
#